data_AF-A0A7S1RDX2-F1
#
_entry.id   AF-A0A7S1RDX2-F1
#
_cell.length_a   1.000
_cell.length_b   1.000
_cell.length_c   1.000
_cell.angle_alpha   90.00
_cell.angle_beta   90.00
_cell.angle_gamma   90.00
#
_symmetry.space_group_name_H-M   'P 1'
#
loop_
_entity.id
_entity.type
_entity.pdbx_description
1 polymer ?
#
loop_
_entity_poly.entity_id
_entity_poly.type
_entity_poly.pdbx_seq_one_letter_code
_entity_poly.pdbx_strand_id
1 'polypeptide(L)'
;MVKGFETKCQGLCTCVCLIAMFLAAIATLLSHVAFSVLVTPLVELPTNLVTGIDDALHFATLQSDSTAVKQHAQDALAKPQCSVLVAACPNPPAPTSLTTSNTSTELAAIVTIFDNTLAIVEKVANDQFLGVGDFAAIANDLSVMRQNLTQLRNMTQPLPCQATNQLYCSIYSASDQIINAMGTVRRGVNEIKNNPAVADYETYAKQVKTGFHGLPYIMWVSLLFYACFWFSRRPSCKGGCGVACACVFHGIFFFLAFVVSVAIVGAGIVSTKVVGEMTLGSPFVGNPTIAQLIDHIETNFPGFYNVVLKNLLDGMKKTFNAYVIFLAAQILLLIHTCTCCCGVYVSAEK
;
A
#
# COMPACT_ATOMS: atom_id res chain seq x y z
N MET A 1 28.63 -34.09 44.43
CA MET A 1 28.52 -32.72 43.89
C MET A 1 28.34 -32.71 42.37
N VAL A 2 29.10 -33.52 41.61
CA VAL A 2 29.02 -33.62 40.13
C VAL A 2 27.63 -34.03 39.59
N LYS A 3 27.00 -35.09 40.13
CA LYS A 3 25.66 -35.56 39.67
C LYS A 3 24.53 -34.52 39.79
N GLY A 4 24.59 -33.64 40.78
CA GLY A 4 23.56 -32.61 40.98
C GLY A 4 23.68 -31.42 40.02
N PHE A 5 24.87 -31.22 39.44
CA PHE A 5 25.11 -30.20 38.42
C PHE A 5 24.63 -30.68 37.04
N GLU A 6 24.88 -31.95 36.70
CA GLU A 6 24.44 -32.60 35.46
C GLU A 6 22.91 -32.57 35.30
N THR A 7 22.16 -32.94 36.34
CA THR A 7 20.69 -32.95 36.28
C THR A 7 20.08 -31.57 36.09
N LYS A 8 20.70 -30.52 36.66
CA LYS A 8 20.23 -29.14 36.51
C LYS A 8 20.51 -28.60 35.10
N CYS A 9 21.67 -28.94 34.54
CA CYS A 9 22.05 -28.58 33.17
C CYS A 9 21.12 -29.24 32.14
N GLN A 10 20.83 -30.53 32.30
CA GLN A 10 19.91 -31.27 31.44
C GLN A 10 18.48 -30.68 31.45
N GLY A 11 17.98 -30.33 32.64
CA GLY A 11 16.67 -29.69 32.80
C GLY A 11 16.60 -28.33 32.10
N LEU A 12 17.65 -27.51 32.23
CA LEU A 12 17.74 -26.22 31.56
C LEU A 12 17.81 -26.36 30.02
N CYS A 13 18.68 -27.25 29.50
CA CYS A 13 18.79 -27.50 28.07
C CYS A 13 17.47 -28.00 27.47
N THR A 14 16.76 -28.88 28.18
CA THR A 14 15.43 -29.37 27.78
C THR A 14 14.41 -28.23 27.75
N CYS A 15 14.41 -27.38 28.78
CA CYS A 15 13.54 -26.21 28.84
C CYS A 15 13.78 -25.26 27.66
N VAL A 16 15.03 -24.92 27.36
CA VAL A 16 15.40 -24.07 26.21
C VAL A 16 14.92 -24.67 24.90
N CYS A 17 15.09 -25.98 24.70
CA CYS A 17 14.61 -26.66 23.50
C CYS A 17 13.09 -26.57 23.36
N LEU A 18 12.34 -26.86 24.43
CA LEU A 18 10.88 -26.78 24.42
C LEU A 18 10.39 -25.35 24.18
N ILE A 19 11.04 -24.35 24.78
CA ILE A 19 10.75 -22.93 24.52
C ILE A 19 10.99 -22.60 23.04
N ALA A 20 12.11 -23.03 22.47
CA ALA A 20 12.41 -22.74 21.08
C ALA A 20 11.43 -23.41 20.11
N MET A 21 11.01 -24.65 20.38
CA MET A 21 9.95 -25.34 19.62
C MET A 21 8.61 -24.62 19.75
N PHE A 22 8.25 -24.16 20.94
CA PHE A 22 7.02 -23.39 21.17
C PHE A 22 7.04 -22.06 20.42
N LEU A 23 8.16 -21.33 20.45
CA LEU A 23 8.35 -20.10 19.68
C LEU A 23 8.28 -20.37 18.17
N ALA A 24 8.87 -21.45 17.67
CA ALA A 24 8.76 -21.85 16.26
C ALA A 24 7.31 -22.14 15.86
N ALA A 25 6.52 -22.76 16.75
CA ALA A 25 5.10 -23.00 16.51
C ALA A 25 4.28 -21.71 16.46
N ILE A 26 4.50 -20.79 17.41
CA ILE A 26 3.89 -19.45 17.36
C ILE A 26 4.28 -18.72 16.08
N ALA A 27 5.57 -18.69 15.74
CA ALA A 27 6.08 -18.02 14.55
C ALA A 27 5.46 -18.59 13.27
N THR A 28 5.25 -19.91 13.22
CA THR A 28 4.56 -20.58 12.10
C THR A 28 3.13 -20.10 11.96
N LEU A 29 2.34 -20.12 13.05
CA LEU A 29 0.97 -19.62 13.03
C LEU A 29 0.91 -18.15 12.60
N LEU A 30 1.77 -17.31 13.18
CA LEU A 30 1.87 -15.89 12.83
C LEU A 30 2.30 -15.66 11.38
N SER A 31 3.19 -16.50 10.83
CA SER A 31 3.60 -16.40 9.43
C SER A 31 2.46 -16.77 8.47
N HIS A 32 1.64 -17.78 8.79
CA HIS A 32 0.44 -18.09 7.99
C HIS A 32 -0.55 -16.94 8.01
N VAL A 33 -0.80 -16.33 9.17
CA VAL A 33 -1.64 -15.13 9.28
C VAL A 33 -1.02 -13.99 8.46
N ALA A 34 0.26 -13.72 8.63
CA ALA A 34 0.97 -12.67 7.90
C ALA A 34 0.90 -12.87 6.38
N PHE A 35 1.11 -14.09 5.89
CA PHE A 35 1.01 -14.41 4.46
C PHE A 35 -0.42 -14.32 3.94
N SER A 36 -1.42 -14.70 4.73
CA SER A 36 -2.82 -14.53 4.31
C SER A 36 -3.19 -13.04 4.11
N VAL A 37 -2.56 -12.14 4.88
CA VAL A 37 -2.72 -10.69 4.76
C VAL A 37 -1.83 -10.10 3.66
N LEU A 38 -0.60 -10.60 3.48
CA LEU A 38 0.40 -10.04 2.56
C LEU A 38 0.24 -10.51 1.12
N VAL A 39 0.01 -11.80 0.89
CA VAL A 39 0.14 -12.41 -0.44
C VAL A 39 -0.89 -11.85 -1.42
N THR A 40 -2.14 -11.69 -0.99
CA THR A 40 -3.20 -11.14 -1.84
C THR A 40 -2.91 -9.70 -2.29
N PRO A 41 -2.70 -8.71 -1.40
CA PRO A 41 -2.40 -7.34 -1.82
C PRO A 41 -1.05 -7.21 -2.53
N LEU A 42 -0.09 -8.12 -2.29
CA LEU A 42 1.15 -8.19 -3.07
C LEU A 42 0.86 -8.60 -4.52
N VAL A 43 0.07 -9.65 -4.75
CA VAL A 43 -0.29 -10.09 -6.11
C VAL A 43 -1.20 -9.09 -6.82
N GLU A 44 -2.10 -8.47 -6.08
CA GLU A 44 -3.08 -7.52 -6.59
C GLU A 44 -2.56 -6.09 -6.65
N LEU A 45 -1.32 -5.80 -6.23
CA LEU A 45 -0.80 -4.42 -6.20
C LEU A 45 -0.98 -3.66 -7.53
N PRO A 46 -0.69 -4.25 -8.72
CA PRO A 46 -0.94 -3.56 -9.98
C PRO A 46 -2.42 -3.18 -10.16
N THR A 47 -3.34 -4.10 -9.87
CA THR A 47 -4.78 -3.87 -9.95
C THR A 47 -5.26 -2.87 -8.91
N ASN A 48 -4.80 -3.00 -7.67
CA ASN A 48 -5.12 -2.08 -6.58
C ASN A 48 -4.62 -0.67 -6.89
N LEU A 49 -3.45 -0.53 -7.51
CA LEU A 49 -2.93 0.77 -7.95
C LEU A 49 -3.85 1.39 -9.02
N VAL A 50 -4.30 0.61 -10.00
CA VAL A 50 -5.27 1.06 -11.01
C VAL A 50 -6.58 1.49 -10.34
N THR A 51 -7.18 0.64 -9.52
CA THR A 51 -8.41 0.93 -8.76
C THR A 51 -8.25 2.14 -7.84
N GLY A 52 -7.10 2.28 -7.19
CA GLY A 52 -6.79 3.42 -6.35
C GLY A 52 -6.79 4.73 -7.15
N ILE A 53 -6.14 4.75 -8.31
CA ILE A 53 -6.10 5.96 -9.16
C ILE A 53 -7.46 6.24 -9.79
N ASP A 54 -8.10 5.22 -10.37
CA ASP A 54 -9.31 5.39 -11.16
C ASP A 54 -10.52 5.66 -10.28
N ASP A 55 -10.69 4.86 -9.22
CA ASP A 55 -11.90 4.86 -8.40
C ASP A 55 -11.70 5.71 -7.15
N ALA A 56 -10.62 5.50 -6.39
CA ALA A 56 -10.43 6.22 -5.13
C ALA A 56 -9.97 7.67 -5.31
N LEU A 57 -9.27 7.99 -6.41
CA LEU A 57 -8.91 9.36 -6.78
C LEU A 57 -9.80 9.93 -7.90
N HIS A 58 -10.82 9.20 -8.35
CA HIS A 58 -11.82 9.62 -9.34
C HIS A 58 -11.28 10.00 -10.74
N PHE A 59 -10.09 9.56 -11.14
CA PHE A 59 -9.57 9.86 -12.48
C PHE A 59 -10.34 9.15 -13.60
N ALA A 60 -11.03 8.04 -13.32
CA ALA A 60 -11.87 7.37 -14.32
C ALA A 60 -13.11 8.18 -14.70
N THR A 61 -13.71 8.91 -13.75
CA THR A 61 -14.92 9.71 -13.98
C THR A 61 -14.63 11.15 -14.35
N LEU A 62 -13.38 11.62 -14.23
CA LEU A 62 -12.99 13.00 -14.50
C LEU A 62 -13.55 13.55 -15.83
N GLN A 63 -13.40 12.80 -16.93
CA GLN A 63 -13.91 13.26 -18.23
C GLN A 63 -15.44 13.37 -18.28
N SER A 64 -16.16 12.35 -17.79
CA SER A 64 -17.62 12.36 -17.79
C SER A 64 -18.17 13.45 -16.88
N ASP A 65 -17.55 13.62 -15.72
CA ASP A 65 -17.97 14.58 -14.70
C ASP A 65 -17.71 16.02 -15.15
N SER A 66 -16.54 16.31 -15.74
CA SER A 66 -16.28 17.61 -16.37
C SER A 66 -17.22 17.89 -17.54
N THR A 67 -17.59 16.86 -18.33
CA THR A 67 -18.60 17.02 -19.41
C THR A 67 -19.98 17.36 -18.85
N ALA A 68 -20.38 16.70 -17.76
CA ALA A 68 -21.66 16.99 -17.10
C ALA A 68 -21.67 18.40 -16.47
N VAL A 69 -20.59 18.82 -15.81
CA VAL A 69 -20.45 20.20 -15.30
C VAL A 69 -20.53 21.22 -16.43
N LYS A 70 -19.83 20.97 -17.55
CA LYS A 70 -19.91 21.81 -18.75
C LYS A 70 -21.35 21.92 -19.26
N GLN A 71 -22.07 20.81 -19.35
CA GLN A 71 -23.46 20.79 -19.80
C GLN A 71 -24.38 21.57 -18.86
N HIS A 72 -24.29 21.35 -17.54
CA HIS A 72 -25.11 22.09 -16.58
C HIS A 72 -24.81 23.60 -16.56
N ALA A 73 -23.55 23.98 -16.77
CA ALA A 73 -23.19 25.39 -16.93
C ALA A 73 -23.81 25.99 -18.20
N GLN A 74 -23.80 25.24 -19.31
CA GLN A 74 -24.48 25.64 -20.54
C GLN A 74 -26.00 25.76 -20.36
N ASP A 75 -26.63 24.83 -19.65
CA ASP A 75 -28.07 24.86 -19.37
C ASP A 75 -28.46 26.09 -18.53
N ALA A 76 -27.60 26.47 -17.57
CA ALA A 76 -27.78 27.67 -16.77
C ALA A 76 -27.69 28.96 -17.62
N LEU A 77 -26.75 29.02 -18.56
CA LEU A 77 -26.57 30.15 -19.50
C LEU A 77 -27.72 30.24 -20.51
N ALA A 78 -28.28 29.11 -20.91
CA ALA A 78 -29.38 29.00 -21.87
C ALA A 78 -30.76 29.36 -21.26
N LYS A 79 -30.85 29.62 -19.96
CA LYS A 79 -32.11 30.06 -19.33
C LYS A 79 -32.62 31.34 -20.01
N PRO A 80 -33.92 31.40 -20.35
CA PRO A 80 -34.48 32.45 -21.21
C PRO A 80 -34.32 33.86 -20.61
N GLN A 81 -34.21 33.98 -19.29
CA GLN A 81 -34.04 35.26 -18.60
C GLN A 81 -32.71 35.95 -18.92
N CYS A 82 -31.64 35.18 -19.17
CA CYS A 82 -30.30 35.72 -19.48
C CYS A 82 -29.87 35.44 -20.93
N SER A 83 -30.29 34.31 -21.50
CA SER A 83 -30.13 33.92 -22.92
C SER A 83 -28.72 34.14 -23.49
N VAL A 84 -27.69 33.69 -22.79
CA VAL A 84 -26.30 33.80 -23.26
C VAL A 84 -25.89 32.56 -24.05
N LEU A 85 -25.43 32.78 -25.29
CA LEU A 85 -24.81 31.73 -26.09
C LEU A 85 -23.41 31.44 -25.54
N VAL A 86 -23.06 30.15 -25.42
CA VAL A 86 -21.72 29.72 -24.96
C VAL A 86 -20.57 30.30 -25.79
N ALA A 87 -20.80 30.59 -27.07
CA ALA A 87 -19.83 31.24 -27.96
C ALA A 87 -19.46 32.66 -27.51
N ALA A 88 -20.28 33.31 -26.69
CA ALA A 88 -20.03 34.62 -26.12
C ALA A 88 -19.23 34.56 -24.81
N CYS A 89 -18.95 33.39 -24.24
CA CYS A 89 -18.26 33.27 -22.95
C CYS A 89 -16.85 33.89 -22.85
N PRO A 90 -16.04 34.01 -23.93
CA PRO A 90 -14.80 34.76 -23.86
C PRO A 90 -15.01 36.26 -23.55
N ASN A 91 -16.16 36.82 -23.96
CA ASN A 91 -16.53 38.21 -23.73
C ASN A 91 -18.05 38.28 -23.46
N PRO A 92 -18.51 37.82 -22.28
CA PRO A 92 -19.94 37.70 -22.02
C PRO A 92 -20.58 39.09 -22.10
N PRO A 93 -21.69 39.25 -22.84
CA PRO A 93 -22.30 40.55 -23.02
C PRO A 93 -22.73 41.12 -21.67
N ALA A 94 -22.44 42.40 -21.45
CA ALA A 94 -22.95 43.11 -20.28
C ALA A 94 -24.49 43.11 -20.37
N PRO A 95 -25.20 42.59 -19.37
CA PRO A 95 -26.66 42.58 -19.41
C PRO A 95 -27.16 44.02 -19.38
N THR A 96 -28.05 44.35 -20.29
CA THR A 96 -28.64 45.69 -20.44
C THR A 96 -29.79 45.96 -19.46
N SER A 97 -30.18 44.98 -18.64
CA SER A 97 -31.27 45.11 -17.66
C SER A 97 -30.98 44.37 -16.35
N LEU A 98 -31.69 44.75 -15.27
CA LEU A 98 -31.67 44.13 -13.94
C LEU A 98 -32.34 42.74 -13.92
N THR A 99 -32.27 41.98 -15.03
CA THR A 99 -32.87 40.65 -15.13
C THR A 99 -32.19 39.70 -14.17
N THR A 100 -33.00 38.82 -13.58
CA THR A 100 -32.53 37.74 -12.71
C THR A 100 -32.93 36.39 -13.29
N SER A 101 -32.14 35.36 -13.02
CA SER A 101 -32.39 33.98 -13.44
C SER A 101 -32.28 33.04 -12.25
N ASN A 102 -33.19 32.08 -12.17
CA ASN A 102 -33.12 31.01 -11.20
C ASN A 102 -32.36 29.83 -11.81
N THR A 103 -31.14 29.60 -11.32
CA THR A 103 -30.23 28.51 -11.75
C THR A 103 -29.99 27.50 -10.63
N SER A 104 -30.89 27.45 -9.64
CA SER A 104 -30.73 26.60 -8.45
C SER A 104 -30.55 25.11 -8.77
N THR A 105 -31.24 24.60 -9.79
CA THR A 105 -31.16 23.19 -10.19
C THR A 105 -29.80 22.87 -10.80
N GLU A 106 -29.33 23.71 -11.72
CA GLU A 106 -28.04 23.55 -12.39
C GLU A 106 -26.89 23.74 -11.40
N LEU A 107 -26.97 24.75 -10.52
CA LEU A 107 -26.01 24.96 -9.46
C LEU A 107 -25.90 23.73 -8.56
N ALA A 108 -27.04 23.19 -8.09
CA ALA A 108 -27.05 22.01 -7.22
C ALA A 108 -26.41 20.79 -7.89
N ALA A 109 -26.68 20.59 -9.19
CA ALA A 109 -26.09 19.49 -9.96
C ALA A 109 -24.56 19.63 -10.09
N ILE A 110 -24.07 20.83 -10.47
CA ILE A 110 -22.62 21.08 -10.58
C ILE A 110 -21.95 20.93 -9.22
N VAL A 111 -22.53 21.49 -8.17
CA VAL A 111 -22.03 21.38 -6.79
C VAL A 111 -21.90 19.93 -6.37
N THR A 112 -22.90 19.10 -6.66
CA THR A 112 -22.89 17.68 -6.32
C THR A 112 -21.77 16.93 -7.04
N ILE A 113 -21.62 17.14 -8.36
CA ILE A 113 -20.54 16.50 -9.13
C ILE A 113 -19.19 16.96 -8.60
N PHE A 114 -19.03 18.26 -8.37
CA PHE A 114 -17.77 18.83 -7.92
C PHE A 114 -17.35 18.31 -6.55
N ASP A 115 -18.24 18.37 -5.56
CA ASP A 115 -17.93 17.98 -4.18
C ASP A 115 -17.67 16.46 -4.06
N ASN A 116 -18.34 15.64 -4.88
CA ASN A 116 -18.20 14.18 -4.83
C ASN A 116 -16.96 13.67 -5.59
N THR A 117 -16.55 14.29 -6.69
CA THR A 117 -15.49 13.74 -7.55
C THR A 117 -14.38 14.76 -7.85
N LEU A 118 -14.71 15.89 -8.46
CA LEU A 118 -13.72 16.84 -8.97
C LEU A 118 -12.90 17.51 -7.86
N ALA A 119 -13.46 17.67 -6.65
CA ALA A 119 -12.75 18.21 -5.51
C ALA A 119 -11.60 17.30 -5.03
N ILE A 120 -11.74 15.98 -5.18
CA ILE A 120 -10.69 15.00 -4.89
C ILE A 120 -9.59 15.10 -5.94
N VAL A 121 -9.96 15.15 -7.22
CA VAL A 121 -9.00 15.34 -8.32
C VAL A 121 -8.25 16.66 -8.16
N GLU A 122 -8.94 17.74 -7.81
CA GLU A 122 -8.31 19.04 -7.54
C GLU A 122 -7.33 18.96 -6.37
N LYS A 123 -7.67 18.21 -5.33
CA LYS A 123 -6.78 17.99 -4.18
C LYS A 123 -5.51 17.26 -4.63
N VAL A 124 -5.61 16.23 -5.46
CA VAL A 124 -4.45 15.51 -6.01
C VAL A 124 -3.62 16.40 -6.93
N ALA A 125 -4.28 17.14 -7.82
CA ALA A 125 -3.62 18.00 -8.81
C ALA A 125 -2.83 19.17 -8.18
N ASN A 126 -3.27 19.65 -7.02
CA ASN A 126 -2.59 20.68 -6.22
C ASN A 126 -1.76 20.11 -5.06
N ASP A 127 -1.59 18.79 -4.99
CA ASP A 127 -0.90 18.14 -3.88
C ASP A 127 0.61 18.40 -3.90
N GLN A 128 1.21 18.58 -2.74
CA GLN A 128 2.65 18.88 -2.61
C GLN A 128 3.58 17.77 -3.14
N PHE A 129 3.11 16.50 -3.17
CA PHE A 129 3.90 15.36 -3.63
C PHE A 129 3.31 14.73 -4.89
N LEU A 130 1.98 14.70 -5.01
CA LEU A 130 1.25 14.06 -6.10
C LEU A 130 0.85 15.03 -7.24
N GLY A 131 1.00 16.34 -7.07
CA GLY A 131 0.70 17.38 -8.07
C GLY A 131 1.71 17.42 -9.22
N VAL A 132 1.96 16.27 -9.83
CA VAL A 132 2.99 16.04 -10.85
C VAL A 132 2.53 16.56 -12.22
N GLY A 133 3.48 16.88 -13.11
CA GLY A 133 3.31 17.64 -14.36
C GLY A 133 1.96 17.51 -15.08
N ASP A 134 1.56 16.30 -15.44
CA ASP A 134 0.33 16.05 -16.22
C ASP A 134 -0.96 16.36 -15.45
N PHE A 135 -0.96 16.30 -14.12
CA PHE A 135 -2.09 16.68 -13.27
C PHE A 135 -2.11 18.18 -12.99
N ALA A 136 -0.95 18.84 -12.96
CA ALA A 136 -0.86 20.29 -12.78
C ALA A 136 -1.59 21.06 -13.90
N ALA A 137 -1.68 20.48 -15.11
CA ALA A 137 -2.38 21.07 -16.25
C ALA A 137 -3.87 21.36 -15.99
N ILE A 138 -4.52 20.61 -15.09
CA ILE A 138 -5.94 20.78 -14.74
C ILE A 138 -6.16 21.44 -13.37
N ALA A 139 -5.09 21.62 -12.58
CA ALA A 139 -5.17 22.10 -11.20
C ALA A 139 -5.76 23.51 -11.09
N ASN A 140 -5.33 24.41 -11.97
CA ASN A 140 -5.82 25.79 -12.02
C ASN A 140 -7.31 25.85 -12.38
N ASP A 141 -7.73 25.08 -13.38
CA ASP A 141 -9.11 25.10 -13.87
C ASP A 141 -10.10 24.54 -12.86
N LEU A 142 -9.70 23.47 -12.15
CA LEU A 142 -10.46 22.95 -11.01
C LEU A 142 -10.58 23.99 -9.88
N SER A 143 -9.49 24.70 -9.57
CA SER A 143 -9.48 25.77 -8.56
C SER A 143 -10.39 26.93 -8.94
N VAL A 144 -10.39 27.35 -10.21
CA VAL A 144 -11.29 28.37 -10.75
C VAL A 144 -12.76 27.94 -10.61
N MET A 145 -13.07 26.68 -10.93
CA MET A 145 -14.42 26.15 -10.74
C MET A 145 -14.85 26.19 -9.27
N ARG A 146 -14.00 25.74 -8.33
CA ARG A 146 -14.28 25.80 -6.89
C ARG A 146 -14.57 27.21 -6.42
N GLN A 147 -13.76 28.19 -6.84
CA GLN A 147 -13.94 29.59 -6.48
C GLN A 147 -15.27 30.14 -7.00
N ASN A 148 -15.60 29.90 -8.28
CA ASN A 148 -16.86 30.34 -8.87
C ASN A 148 -18.08 29.67 -8.22
N LEU A 149 -18.00 28.38 -7.89
CA LEU A 149 -19.06 27.68 -7.18
C LEU A 149 -19.26 28.24 -5.76
N THR A 150 -18.17 28.58 -5.07
CA THR A 150 -18.25 29.24 -3.76
C THR A 150 -18.95 30.59 -3.87
N GLN A 151 -18.64 31.39 -4.89
CA GLN A 151 -19.32 32.66 -5.13
C GLN A 151 -20.82 32.44 -5.42
N LEU A 152 -21.16 31.52 -6.33
CA LEU A 152 -22.57 31.20 -6.66
C LEU A 152 -23.37 30.72 -5.43
N ARG A 153 -22.78 29.87 -4.57
CA ARG A 153 -23.41 29.38 -3.33
C ARG A 153 -23.71 30.50 -2.33
N ASN A 154 -22.88 31.54 -2.29
CA ASN A 154 -23.03 32.65 -1.36
C ASN A 154 -24.06 33.70 -1.82
N MET A 155 -24.54 33.61 -3.05
CA MET A 155 -25.53 34.52 -3.59
C MET A 155 -26.95 33.97 -3.43
N THR A 156 -27.91 34.85 -3.12
CA THR A 156 -29.33 34.46 -2.97
C THR A 156 -30.01 34.38 -4.33
N GLN A 157 -30.71 33.28 -4.59
CA GLN A 157 -31.49 33.10 -5.82
C GLN A 157 -32.79 33.92 -5.79
N PRO A 158 -33.26 34.48 -6.93
CA PRO A 158 -32.66 34.39 -8.26
C PRO A 158 -31.44 35.32 -8.43
N LEU A 159 -30.45 34.90 -9.23
CA LEU A 159 -29.21 35.65 -9.42
C LEU A 159 -29.33 36.70 -10.52
N PRO A 160 -28.67 37.86 -10.41
CA PRO A 160 -28.51 38.78 -11.53
C PRO A 160 -27.87 38.08 -12.73
N CYS A 161 -28.37 38.35 -13.93
CA CYS A 161 -27.83 37.77 -15.15
C CYS A 161 -26.34 38.10 -15.34
N GLN A 162 -25.86 39.24 -14.86
CA GLN A 162 -24.44 39.60 -14.95
C GLN A 162 -23.55 38.58 -14.23
N ALA A 163 -23.89 38.27 -12.98
CA ALA A 163 -23.16 37.31 -12.17
C ALA A 163 -23.29 35.90 -12.73
N THR A 164 -24.51 35.53 -13.17
CA THR A 164 -24.80 34.24 -13.81
C THR A 164 -23.90 34.05 -15.04
N ASN A 165 -23.90 35.01 -15.96
CA ASN A 165 -23.15 34.94 -17.21
C ASN A 165 -21.66 34.79 -16.96
N GLN A 166 -21.08 35.62 -16.09
CA GLN A 166 -19.64 35.59 -15.81
C GLN A 166 -19.21 34.27 -15.13
N LEU A 167 -19.90 33.86 -14.08
CA LEU A 167 -19.49 32.70 -13.27
C LEU A 167 -19.71 31.39 -14.02
N TYR A 168 -20.87 31.21 -14.68
CA TYR A 168 -21.12 29.99 -15.46
C TYR A 168 -20.27 29.91 -16.73
N CYS A 169 -19.96 31.03 -17.40
CA CYS A 169 -19.01 31.00 -18.52
C CYS A 169 -17.61 30.59 -18.08
N SER A 170 -17.16 31.05 -16.91
CA SER A 170 -15.86 30.64 -16.35
C SER A 170 -15.84 29.15 -15.98
N ILE A 171 -16.92 28.62 -15.38
CA ILE A 171 -17.06 27.18 -15.10
C ILE A 171 -17.10 26.36 -16.40
N TYR A 172 -17.84 26.81 -17.40
CA TYR A 172 -17.92 26.16 -18.72
C TYR A 172 -16.54 26.09 -19.38
N SER A 173 -15.80 27.20 -19.41
CA SER A 173 -14.46 27.27 -20.00
C SER A 173 -13.46 26.38 -19.27
N ALA A 174 -13.45 26.41 -17.94
CA ALA A 174 -12.57 25.57 -17.13
C ALA A 174 -12.89 24.06 -17.35
N SER A 175 -14.17 23.70 -17.42
CA SER A 175 -14.57 22.32 -17.72
C SER A 175 -14.12 21.87 -19.11
N ASP A 176 -14.24 22.75 -20.12
CA ASP A 176 -13.77 22.46 -21.48
C ASP A 176 -12.25 22.25 -21.53
N GLN A 177 -11.49 23.09 -20.84
CA GLN A 177 -10.03 22.95 -20.74
C GLN A 177 -9.61 21.63 -20.10
N ILE A 178 -10.30 21.20 -19.03
CA ILE A 178 -10.06 19.90 -18.39
C ILE A 178 -10.33 18.76 -19.38
N ILE A 179 -11.45 18.80 -20.10
CA ILE A 179 -11.81 17.79 -21.11
C ILE A 179 -10.72 17.71 -22.19
N ASN A 180 -10.22 18.85 -22.66
CA ASN A 180 -9.16 18.92 -23.67
C ASN A 180 -7.80 18.42 -23.13
N ALA A 181 -7.53 18.61 -21.84
CA ALA A 181 -6.32 18.12 -21.16
C ALA A 181 -6.37 16.63 -20.80
N MET A 182 -7.52 15.95 -20.94
CA MET A 182 -7.69 14.53 -20.56
C MET A 182 -6.71 13.58 -21.24
N GLY A 183 -6.27 13.89 -22.46
CA GLY A 183 -5.27 13.08 -23.17
C GLY A 183 -3.91 13.06 -22.45
N THR A 184 -3.52 14.19 -21.85
CA THR A 184 -2.30 14.33 -21.04
C THR A 184 -2.48 13.64 -19.69
N VAL A 185 -3.58 13.89 -18.98
CA VAL A 185 -3.89 13.24 -17.70
C VAL A 185 -3.90 11.70 -17.83
N ARG A 186 -4.55 11.17 -18.88
CA ARG A 186 -4.56 9.73 -19.16
C ARG A 186 -3.17 9.18 -19.45
N ARG A 187 -2.29 9.96 -20.06
CA ARG A 187 -0.90 9.55 -20.30
C ARG A 187 -0.16 9.39 -18.99
N GLY A 188 -0.16 10.40 -18.12
CA GLY A 188 0.46 10.31 -16.80
C GLY A 188 -0.09 9.15 -15.96
N VAL A 189 -1.41 8.94 -15.97
CA VAL A 189 -2.04 7.76 -15.34
C VAL A 189 -1.53 6.45 -15.95
N ASN A 190 -1.45 6.36 -17.29
CA ASN A 190 -0.99 5.16 -17.98
C ASN A 190 0.51 4.91 -17.81
N GLU A 191 1.33 5.94 -17.65
CA GLU A 191 2.77 5.79 -17.37
C GLU A 191 3.00 5.18 -15.98
N ILE A 192 2.16 5.54 -15.01
CA ILE A 192 2.19 4.90 -13.68
C ILE A 192 1.72 3.44 -13.78
N LYS A 193 0.62 3.18 -14.49
CA LYS A 193 0.02 1.84 -14.61
C LYS A 193 0.89 0.85 -15.41
N ASN A 194 1.48 1.31 -16.52
CA ASN A 194 2.22 0.48 -17.46
C ASN A 194 3.74 0.61 -17.29
N ASN A 195 4.21 1.10 -16.13
CA ASN A 195 5.63 1.19 -15.86
C ASN A 195 6.26 -0.22 -15.91
N PRO A 196 7.41 -0.42 -16.57
CA PRO A 196 8.10 -1.71 -16.60
C PRO A 196 8.30 -2.35 -15.22
N ALA A 197 8.51 -1.53 -14.18
CA ALA A 197 8.63 -2.00 -12.81
C ALA A 197 7.36 -2.70 -12.31
N VAL A 198 6.17 -2.28 -12.75
CA VAL A 198 4.89 -2.92 -12.39
C VAL A 198 4.76 -4.28 -13.08
N ALA A 199 5.19 -4.40 -14.34
CA ALA A 199 5.19 -5.67 -15.07
C ALA A 199 6.20 -6.68 -14.49
N ASP A 200 7.41 -6.21 -14.16
CA ASP A 200 8.41 -7.03 -13.47
C ASP A 200 7.88 -7.49 -12.11
N TYR A 201 7.26 -6.57 -11.37
CA TYR A 201 6.65 -6.86 -10.09
C TYR A 201 5.54 -7.93 -10.20
N GLU A 202 4.66 -7.86 -11.19
CA GLU A 202 3.60 -8.87 -11.40
C GLU A 202 4.20 -10.28 -11.60
N THR A 203 5.32 -10.35 -12.31
CA THR A 203 6.06 -11.60 -12.55
C THR A 203 6.59 -12.18 -11.23
N TYR A 204 7.23 -11.35 -10.39
CA TYR A 204 7.75 -11.78 -9.09
C TYR A 204 6.64 -12.10 -8.08
N ALA A 205 5.57 -11.33 -8.05
CA ALA A 205 4.46 -11.52 -7.11
C ALA A 205 3.78 -12.89 -7.30
N LYS A 206 3.65 -13.36 -8.55
CA LYS A 206 3.14 -14.72 -8.85
C LYS A 206 4.04 -15.82 -8.28
N GLN A 207 5.35 -15.65 -8.34
CA GLN A 207 6.31 -16.60 -7.74
C GLN A 207 6.22 -16.59 -6.21
N VAL A 208 6.08 -15.41 -5.61
CA VAL A 208 5.94 -15.23 -4.17
C VAL A 208 4.70 -15.97 -3.63
N LYS A 209 3.56 -15.89 -4.34
CA LYS A 209 2.32 -16.59 -3.95
C LYS A 209 2.53 -18.08 -3.71
N THR A 210 3.26 -18.76 -4.61
CA THR A 210 3.49 -20.19 -4.50
C THR A 210 4.57 -20.52 -3.46
N GLY A 211 5.64 -19.71 -3.40
CA GLY A 211 6.80 -19.99 -2.56
C GLY A 211 6.57 -19.72 -1.06
N PHE A 212 5.86 -18.65 -0.70
CA PHE A 212 5.82 -18.16 0.68
C PHE A 212 5.09 -19.11 1.63
N HIS A 213 4.06 -19.81 1.15
CA HIS A 213 3.35 -20.79 1.98
C HIS A 213 4.22 -21.96 2.45
N GLY A 214 5.29 -22.30 1.70
CA GLY A 214 6.20 -23.38 2.04
C GLY A 214 7.28 -23.00 3.06
N LEU A 215 7.61 -21.71 3.18
CA LEU A 215 8.76 -21.24 3.97
C LEU A 215 8.70 -21.63 5.46
N PRO A 216 7.55 -21.51 6.17
CA PRO A 216 7.48 -21.85 7.60
C PRO A 216 7.72 -23.35 7.85
N TYR A 217 7.43 -24.20 6.86
CA TYR A 217 7.55 -25.64 6.97
C TYR A 217 8.99 -26.15 6.85
N ILE A 218 9.91 -25.35 6.28
CA ILE A 218 11.34 -25.71 6.21
C ILE A 218 11.90 -25.96 7.62
N MET A 219 11.51 -25.11 8.57
CA MET A 219 11.87 -25.29 9.99
C MET A 219 11.25 -26.56 10.58
N TRP A 220 9.98 -26.85 10.30
CA TRP A 220 9.34 -28.06 10.81
C TRP A 220 9.94 -29.35 10.29
N VAL A 221 10.35 -29.37 9.02
CA VAL A 221 11.11 -30.49 8.46
C VAL A 221 12.43 -30.66 9.21
N SER A 222 13.13 -29.56 9.50
CA SER A 222 14.34 -29.59 10.34
C SER A 222 14.06 -30.12 11.75
N LEU A 223 12.97 -29.68 12.40
CA LEU A 223 12.57 -30.12 13.74
C LEU A 223 12.13 -31.60 13.79
N LEU A 224 11.55 -32.11 12.70
CA LEU A 224 11.20 -33.54 12.58
C LEU A 224 12.47 -34.40 12.61
N PHE A 225 13.49 -34.03 11.83
CA PHE A 225 14.79 -34.71 11.88
C PHE A 225 15.48 -34.52 13.24
N TYR A 226 15.34 -33.34 13.85
CA TYR A 226 15.83 -33.08 15.20
C TYR A 226 15.18 -34.02 16.24
N ALA A 227 13.87 -34.23 16.16
CA ALA A 227 13.14 -35.09 17.09
C ALA A 227 13.64 -36.55 17.07
N CYS A 228 14.13 -37.06 15.93
CA CYS A 228 14.75 -38.38 15.85
C CYS A 228 15.95 -38.53 16.80
N PHE A 229 16.73 -37.46 17.05
CA PHE A 229 17.82 -37.46 18.05
C PHE A 229 17.28 -37.52 19.46
N TRP A 230 16.27 -36.69 19.73
CA TRP A 230 15.65 -36.57 21.03
C TRP A 230 15.09 -37.92 21.50
N PHE A 231 14.39 -38.64 20.62
CA PHE A 231 13.82 -39.95 20.93
C PHE A 231 14.87 -41.06 21.03
N SER A 232 15.96 -40.97 20.28
CA SER A 232 17.01 -42.00 20.29
C SER A 232 17.86 -41.97 21.57
N ARG A 233 17.75 -40.91 22.40
CA ARG A 233 18.56 -40.69 23.63
C ARG A 233 20.08 -40.81 23.42
N ARG A 234 20.55 -40.72 22.17
CA ARG A 234 21.97 -40.83 21.84
C ARG A 234 22.55 -39.42 21.65
N PRO A 235 23.48 -38.99 22.52
CA PRO A 235 24.19 -37.75 22.32
C PRO A 235 25.13 -37.95 21.13
N SER A 236 25.06 -37.05 20.14
CA SER A 236 25.90 -36.98 18.94
C SER A 236 25.50 -37.84 17.74
N CYS A 237 25.89 -37.35 16.56
CA CYS A 237 25.81 -38.01 15.26
C CYS A 237 26.77 -39.22 15.15
N LYS A 238 27.25 -39.76 16.28
CA LYS A 238 28.16 -40.92 16.39
C LYS A 238 27.40 -42.26 16.45
N GLY A 239 26.11 -42.29 16.12
CA GLY A 239 25.32 -43.52 15.99
C GLY A 239 25.39 -44.11 14.58
N GLY A 240 24.96 -45.37 14.41
CA GLY A 240 24.88 -46.04 13.11
C GLY A 240 24.10 -45.26 12.04
N CYS A 241 24.21 -45.72 10.78
CA CYS A 241 23.82 -45.01 9.55
C CYS A 241 22.56 -44.09 9.65
N GLY A 242 21.45 -44.55 10.23
CA GLY A 242 20.20 -43.78 10.30
C GLY A 242 20.26 -42.49 11.14
N VAL A 243 20.97 -42.49 12.27
CA VAL A 243 21.07 -41.31 13.16
C VAL A 243 21.99 -40.26 12.54
N ALA A 244 23.05 -40.69 11.85
CA ALA A 244 23.94 -39.80 11.12
C ALA A 244 23.21 -39.09 9.97
N CYS A 245 22.37 -39.79 9.20
CA CYS A 245 21.60 -39.19 8.11
C CYS A 245 20.62 -38.09 8.60
N ALA A 246 19.87 -38.34 9.67
CA ALA A 246 18.97 -37.33 10.23
C ALA A 246 19.71 -36.05 10.67
N CYS A 247 20.98 -36.14 11.02
CA CYS A 247 21.76 -35.04 11.59
C CYS A 247 22.19 -34.10 10.46
N VAL A 248 22.59 -34.70 9.35
CA VAL A 248 22.84 -34.00 8.09
C VAL A 248 21.58 -33.29 7.60
N PHE A 249 20.44 -33.98 7.54
CA PHE A 249 19.19 -33.34 7.09
C PHE A 249 18.71 -32.23 8.02
N HIS A 250 18.74 -32.44 9.34
CA HIS A 250 18.45 -31.39 10.31
C HIS A 250 19.32 -30.16 10.06
N GLY A 251 20.64 -30.34 9.91
CA GLY A 251 21.59 -29.26 9.66
C GLY A 251 21.30 -28.49 8.37
N ILE A 252 21.02 -29.19 7.27
CA ILE A 252 20.70 -28.58 5.97
C ILE A 252 19.41 -27.74 6.07
N PHE A 253 18.31 -28.33 6.55
CA PHE A 253 17.03 -27.63 6.63
C PHE A 253 17.05 -26.51 7.68
N PHE A 254 17.78 -26.70 8.78
CA PHE A 254 17.97 -25.66 9.79
C PHE A 254 18.71 -24.46 9.20
N PHE A 255 19.83 -24.70 8.53
CA PHE A 255 20.63 -23.64 7.93
C PHE A 255 19.84 -22.89 6.84
N LEU A 256 19.08 -23.61 6.01
CA LEU A 256 18.21 -22.99 5.02
C LEU A 256 17.14 -22.10 5.69
N ALA A 257 16.44 -22.61 6.71
CA ALA A 257 15.44 -21.83 7.45
C ALA A 257 16.07 -20.59 8.12
N PHE A 258 17.28 -20.74 8.65
CA PHE A 258 18.05 -19.66 9.27
C PHE A 258 18.41 -18.57 8.28
N VAL A 259 18.98 -18.94 7.11
CA VAL A 259 19.32 -17.98 6.05
C VAL A 259 18.09 -17.21 5.57
N VAL A 260 16.97 -17.90 5.34
CA VAL A 260 15.71 -17.26 4.94
C VAL A 260 15.22 -16.28 6.02
N SER A 261 15.30 -16.68 7.29
CA SER A 261 14.82 -15.84 8.40
C SER A 261 15.69 -14.60 8.57
N VAL A 262 17.03 -14.75 8.49
CA VAL A 262 17.97 -13.62 8.49
C VAL A 262 17.71 -12.71 7.28
N ALA A 263 17.46 -13.26 6.09
CA ALA A 263 17.18 -12.46 4.90
C ALA A 263 15.89 -11.64 5.05
N ILE A 264 14.81 -12.23 5.56
CA ILE A 264 13.53 -11.53 5.76
C ILE A 264 13.63 -10.49 6.87
N VAL A 265 14.25 -10.82 8.01
CA VAL A 265 14.47 -9.86 9.11
C VAL A 265 15.39 -8.72 8.64
N GLY A 266 16.47 -9.05 7.94
CA GLY A 266 17.40 -8.08 7.36
C GLY A 266 16.71 -7.15 6.37
N ALA A 267 15.91 -7.69 5.44
CA ALA A 267 15.09 -6.91 4.53
C ALA A 267 14.11 -6.01 5.27
N GLY A 268 13.42 -6.50 6.30
CA GLY A 268 12.52 -5.68 7.12
C GLY A 268 13.21 -4.54 7.87
N ILE A 269 14.40 -4.78 8.42
CA ILE A 269 15.22 -3.73 9.05
C ILE A 269 15.65 -2.70 8.01
N VAL A 270 16.16 -3.14 6.85
CA VAL A 270 16.55 -2.24 5.75
C VAL A 270 15.34 -1.43 5.25
N SER A 271 14.18 -2.06 5.07
CA SER A 271 12.96 -1.37 4.66
C SER A 271 12.52 -0.30 5.65
N THR A 272 12.58 -0.60 6.96
CA THR A 272 12.11 0.32 8.02
C THR A 272 13.13 1.40 8.41
N LYS A 273 14.43 1.18 8.19
CA LYS A 273 15.50 2.10 8.60
C LYS A 273 16.20 2.82 7.47
N VAL A 274 16.21 2.24 6.27
CA VAL A 274 16.96 2.76 5.11
C VAL A 274 16.01 3.15 4.00
N VAL A 275 15.15 2.24 3.55
CA VAL A 275 14.23 2.51 2.43
C VAL A 275 13.25 3.61 2.77
N GLY A 276 12.72 3.64 4.01
CA GLY A 276 11.86 4.74 4.47
C GLY A 276 12.47 6.14 4.33
N GLU A 277 13.80 6.25 4.41
CA GLU A 277 14.57 7.52 4.30
C GLU A 277 15.03 7.81 2.87
N MET A 278 14.86 6.89 1.93
CA MET A 278 15.20 7.13 0.52
C MET A 278 14.24 8.16 -0.06
N THR A 279 14.80 9.19 -0.69
CA THR A 279 14.04 10.19 -1.42
C THR A 279 13.55 9.61 -2.75
N LEU A 280 12.30 9.87 -3.07
CA LEU A 280 11.70 9.52 -4.35
C LEU A 280 11.90 10.68 -5.31
N GLY A 281 12.52 10.43 -6.46
CA GLY A 281 12.63 11.41 -7.53
C GLY A 281 11.33 11.57 -8.32
N SER A 282 11.48 12.05 -9.56
CA SER A 282 10.39 12.07 -10.55
C SER A 282 9.64 10.72 -10.60
N PRO A 283 8.30 10.72 -10.61
CA PRO A 283 7.43 11.86 -10.89
C PRO A 283 7.13 12.77 -9.69
N PHE A 284 7.45 12.37 -8.46
CA PHE A 284 6.99 13.09 -7.25
C PHE A 284 7.61 14.48 -7.08
N VAL A 285 6.79 15.45 -6.68
CA VAL A 285 7.24 16.84 -6.43
C VAL A 285 7.92 16.93 -5.07
N GLY A 286 9.01 17.71 -4.97
CA GLY A 286 9.68 17.99 -3.70
C GLY A 286 10.61 16.88 -3.18
N ASN A 287 10.77 15.79 -3.92
CA ASN A 287 11.59 14.62 -3.57
C ASN A 287 11.31 14.05 -2.15
N PRO A 288 10.05 13.72 -1.79
CA PRO A 288 9.73 13.23 -0.46
C PRO A 288 10.44 11.90 -0.18
N THR A 289 10.69 11.61 1.09
CA THR A 289 11.09 10.25 1.47
C THR A 289 9.91 9.29 1.33
N ILE A 290 10.19 7.99 1.17
CA ILE A 290 9.13 6.96 1.12
C ILE A 290 8.24 7.03 2.36
N ALA A 291 8.82 7.24 3.55
CA ALA A 291 8.05 7.37 4.78
C ALA A 291 7.14 8.61 4.77
N GLN A 292 7.66 9.77 4.34
CA GLN A 292 6.87 11.00 4.22
C GLN A 292 5.71 10.84 3.22
N LEU A 293 5.97 10.19 2.08
CA LEU A 293 4.94 9.97 1.07
C LEU A 293 3.84 9.03 1.59
N ILE A 294 4.20 7.94 2.28
CA ILE A 294 3.21 7.01 2.85
C ILE A 294 2.35 7.70 3.91
N ASP A 295 2.96 8.43 4.84
CA ASP A 295 2.25 9.16 5.90
C ASP A 295 1.32 10.24 5.32
N HIS A 296 1.80 10.95 4.30
CA HIS A 296 1.01 11.94 3.58
C HIS A 296 -0.17 11.30 2.83
N ILE A 297 0.02 10.17 2.16
CA ILE A 297 -1.04 9.43 1.47
C ILE A 297 -2.07 8.89 2.46
N GLU A 298 -1.63 8.31 3.59
CA GLU A 298 -2.52 7.82 4.65
C GLU A 298 -3.42 8.95 5.19
N THR A 299 -2.83 10.12 5.43
CA THR A 299 -3.52 11.28 5.99
C THR A 299 -4.42 11.98 4.98
N ASN A 300 -3.92 12.24 3.77
CA ASN A 300 -4.60 13.11 2.80
C ASN A 300 -5.45 12.35 1.79
N PHE A 301 -5.15 11.08 1.52
CA PHE A 301 -5.84 10.26 0.53
C PHE A 301 -6.18 8.88 1.11
N PRO A 302 -6.96 8.81 2.21
CA PRO A 302 -7.22 7.56 2.93
C PRO A 302 -7.94 6.51 2.07
N GLY A 303 -8.78 6.92 1.11
CA GLY A 303 -9.39 6.01 0.14
C GLY A 303 -8.35 5.25 -0.68
N PHE A 304 -7.39 5.98 -1.26
CA PHE A 304 -6.27 5.41 -2.00
C PHE A 304 -5.38 4.54 -1.10
N TYR A 305 -5.02 5.03 0.08
CA TYR A 305 -4.22 4.28 1.06
C TYR A 305 -4.85 2.92 1.42
N ASN A 306 -6.15 2.90 1.69
CA ASN A 306 -6.86 1.69 2.09
C ASN A 306 -6.88 0.64 0.97
N VAL A 307 -6.98 1.06 -0.29
CA VAL A 307 -6.99 0.18 -1.45
C VAL A 307 -5.58 -0.34 -1.76
N VAL A 308 -4.57 0.53 -1.75
CA VAL A 308 -3.25 0.22 -2.31
C VAL A 308 -2.24 -0.24 -1.25
N LEU A 309 -2.18 0.45 -0.11
CA LEU A 309 -1.04 0.38 0.80
C LEU A 309 -1.34 -0.34 2.12
N LYS A 310 -2.53 -0.14 2.69
CA LYS A 310 -2.84 -0.58 4.06
C LYS A 310 -2.56 -2.07 4.31
N ASN A 311 -3.17 -2.95 3.52
CA ASN A 311 -3.02 -4.39 3.71
C ASN A 311 -1.61 -4.87 3.34
N LEU A 312 -0.98 -4.23 2.35
CA LEU A 312 0.40 -4.51 1.96
C LEU A 312 1.36 -4.22 3.12
N LEU A 313 1.29 -3.01 3.70
CA LEU A 313 2.14 -2.57 4.81
C LEU A 313 1.89 -3.38 6.09
N ASP A 314 0.62 -3.65 6.43
CA ASP A 314 0.28 -4.49 7.59
C ASP A 314 0.79 -5.93 7.40
N GLY A 315 0.60 -6.50 6.21
CA GLY A 315 1.14 -7.83 5.86
C GLY A 315 2.65 -7.91 5.97
N MET A 316 3.37 -6.89 5.47
CA MET A 316 4.84 -6.80 5.58
C MET A 316 5.27 -6.70 7.05
N LYS A 317 4.61 -5.86 7.86
CA LYS A 317 4.89 -5.71 9.29
C LYS A 317 4.67 -7.01 10.07
N LYS A 318 3.56 -7.70 9.82
CA LYS A 318 3.28 -9.02 10.44
C LYS A 318 4.31 -10.06 10.02
N THR A 319 4.71 -10.07 8.75
CA THR A 319 5.73 -10.99 8.23
C THR A 319 7.05 -10.76 8.94
N PHE A 320 7.51 -9.50 9.01
CA PHE A 320 8.72 -9.14 9.76
C PHE A 320 8.66 -9.63 11.21
N ASN A 321 7.59 -9.33 11.94
CA ASN A 321 7.44 -9.75 13.33
C ASN A 321 7.46 -11.27 13.51
N ALA A 322 6.79 -12.02 12.63
CA ALA A 322 6.81 -13.48 12.66
C ALA A 322 8.23 -14.03 12.46
N TYR A 323 8.98 -13.46 11.52
CA TYR A 323 10.35 -13.90 11.23
C TYR A 323 11.39 -13.49 12.28
N VAL A 324 11.16 -12.39 13.00
CA VAL A 324 11.95 -12.06 14.21
C VAL A 324 11.80 -13.17 15.26
N ILE A 325 10.58 -13.68 15.47
CA ILE A 325 10.33 -14.78 16.41
C ILE A 325 10.98 -16.08 15.91
N PHE A 326 10.89 -16.39 14.61
CA PHE A 326 11.60 -17.53 14.01
C PHE A 326 13.11 -17.45 14.24
N LEU A 327 13.71 -16.27 13.99
CA LEU A 327 15.14 -16.07 14.16
C LEU A 327 15.56 -16.23 15.63
N ALA A 328 14.77 -15.72 16.58
CA ALA A 328 15.00 -15.93 18.00
C ALA A 328 14.95 -17.42 18.38
N ALA A 329 13.94 -18.15 17.89
CA ALA A 329 13.83 -19.60 18.09
C ALA A 329 15.03 -20.36 17.52
N GLN A 330 15.50 -19.99 16.32
CA GLN A 330 16.68 -20.57 15.69
C GLN A 330 17.95 -20.31 16.49
N ILE A 331 18.15 -19.09 16.99
CA ILE A 331 19.31 -18.75 17.83
C ILE A 331 19.30 -19.58 19.12
N LEU A 332 18.13 -19.74 19.76
CA LEU A 332 18.01 -20.60 20.94
C LEU A 332 18.32 -22.07 20.63
N LEU A 333 17.84 -22.59 19.49
CA LEU A 333 18.17 -23.95 19.04
C LEU A 333 19.66 -24.09 18.71
N LEU A 334 20.30 -23.08 18.15
CA LEU A 334 21.73 -23.08 17.87
C LEU A 334 22.56 -23.12 19.16
N ILE A 335 22.21 -22.29 20.15
CA ILE A 335 22.84 -22.32 21.48
C ILE A 335 22.63 -23.70 22.13
N HIS A 336 21.42 -24.25 22.01
CA HIS A 336 21.10 -25.58 22.50
C HIS A 336 21.97 -26.67 21.83
N THR A 337 22.08 -26.70 20.50
CA THR A 337 22.87 -27.72 19.80
C THR A 337 24.37 -27.60 20.14
N CYS A 338 24.90 -26.38 20.25
CA CYS A 338 26.29 -26.14 20.68
C CYS A 338 26.58 -26.68 22.09
N THR A 339 25.66 -26.49 23.04
CA THR A 339 25.82 -26.97 24.42
C THR A 339 25.64 -28.49 24.55
N CYS A 340 24.81 -29.11 23.70
CA CYS A 340 24.56 -30.55 23.71
C CYS A 340 25.71 -31.35 23.07
N CYS A 341 26.45 -30.76 22.12
CA CYS A 341 27.70 -31.32 21.59
C CYS A 341 28.78 -31.48 22.67
N CYS A 342 28.65 -30.80 23.81
CA CYS A 342 29.55 -30.95 24.97
C CYS A 342 29.19 -32.12 25.90
N GLY A 343 28.24 -32.99 25.53
CA GLY A 343 27.99 -34.25 26.25
C GLY A 343 26.97 -34.20 27.38
N VAL A 344 26.12 -33.16 27.45
CA VAL A 344 25.13 -32.94 28.52
C VAL A 344 24.09 -34.08 28.64
N TYR A 345 23.85 -34.84 27.57
CA TYR A 345 22.91 -35.98 27.55
C TYR A 345 23.59 -37.35 27.56
N VAL A 346 24.91 -37.41 27.78
CA VAL A 346 25.58 -38.70 28.00
C VAL A 346 25.19 -39.14 29.41
N SER A 347 24.20 -40.03 29.51
CA SER A 347 24.05 -40.81 30.74
C SER A 347 25.40 -41.45 31.01
N ALA A 348 25.93 -41.26 32.21
CA ALA A 348 27.05 -42.01 32.72
C ALA A 348 26.68 -43.51 32.73
N GLU A 349 26.76 -44.16 31.57
CA GLU A 349 26.76 -45.60 31.48
C GLU A 349 28.02 -46.07 32.19
N LYS A 350 27.78 -46.91 33.19
CA LYS A 350 28.76 -47.56 34.05
C LYS A 350 29.61 -48.54 33.27
#